data_AF-A0A8J7JN57-F1
#
_entry.id   AF-A0A8J7JN57-F1
#
_cell.length_a   1.000
_cell.length_b   1.000
_cell.length_c   1.000
_cell.angle_alpha   90.00
_cell.angle_beta   90.00
_cell.angle_gamma   90.00
#
_symmetry.space_group_name_H-M   'P 1'
#
loop_
_entity.id
_entity.type
_entity.pdbx_description
1 polymer ?
#
loop_
_entity_poly.entity_id
_entity_poly.type
_entity_poly.pdbx_seq_one_letter_code
_entity_poly.pdbx_strand_id
1 'polypeptide(L)'
;MNTTHYYFQLTDQPRAGVIPSITKDILEFYSTKKLTKKQWVKESSFIVKYKKEEEVEFKDSKPISYSELAKNIRLFGSFSSEEYNLPKYECFWLDNNIVMQINFHKFDDASSDALTICIDSPKQMYGEKFPISPKLDREGHVISSMQASLIQRIINIRKMLIAESNKALYIEWVFDLRTLISDVISLVEITLHQIYTKAEYDPLPGWRFDKTKLGEKHGRRVTDKLKWIGQITGKPLDDARDEVLSLNNLRHIRNHMMHFDPPCLVIPLEEVGFWLNQVLDIAFLLQKIRTKLGVPISSELANFMLQRDVVFTPEPCFQARLPIDSIKTGYLSSYWSGEQQNSAKDEQQNLVGDLQGGINDSKPSAFISKDTLQILEASEESEISSGNRKRKPKGFDYKKKSK
;
A
#
# COMPACT_ATOMS: atom_id res chain seq x y z
N MET A 1 -7.09 37.10 -13.87
CA MET A 1 -7.15 35.71 -14.38
C MET A 1 -7.40 34.81 -13.18
N ASN A 2 -8.50 34.06 -13.14
CA ASN A 2 -8.72 33.08 -12.07
C ASN A 2 -7.76 31.92 -12.30
N THR A 3 -6.68 31.87 -11.53
CA THR A 3 -5.76 30.74 -11.51
C THR A 3 -6.45 29.57 -10.83
N THR A 4 -6.65 28.46 -11.55
CA THR A 4 -7.16 27.21 -11.00
C THR A 4 -6.30 26.75 -9.83
N HIS A 5 -6.89 26.58 -8.64
CA HIS A 5 -6.18 26.09 -7.46
C HIS A 5 -6.09 24.56 -7.47
N TYR A 6 -4.94 24.02 -7.09
CA TYR A 6 -4.69 22.57 -6.95
C TYR A 6 -4.44 22.25 -5.49
N TYR A 7 -5.25 21.37 -4.93
CA TYR A 7 -5.22 21.03 -3.51
C TYR A 7 -4.07 20.09 -3.12
N PHE A 8 -3.51 19.35 -4.08
CA PHE A 8 -2.44 18.38 -3.83
C PHE A 8 -1.20 18.71 -4.65
N GLN A 9 -0.06 18.80 -3.98
CA GLN A 9 1.25 19.03 -4.58
C GLN A 9 2.19 17.89 -4.20
N LEU A 10 3.01 17.45 -5.15
CA LEU A 10 4.05 16.46 -4.87
C LEU A 10 5.21 17.13 -4.12
N THR A 11 5.84 16.39 -3.20
CA THR A 11 7.12 16.80 -2.63
C THR A 11 8.20 16.89 -3.72
N ASP A 12 9.26 17.66 -3.44
CA ASP A 12 10.37 17.83 -4.40
C ASP A 12 11.16 16.54 -4.61
N GLN A 13 11.26 15.71 -3.56
CA GLN A 13 12.07 14.50 -3.54
C GLN A 13 11.21 13.28 -3.13
N PRO A 14 11.52 12.09 -3.66
CA PRO A 14 11.00 10.84 -3.12
C PRO A 14 11.43 10.64 -1.65
N ARG A 15 10.77 9.70 -0.96
CA ARG A 15 11.12 9.36 0.42
C ARG A 15 12.60 9.02 0.55
N ALA A 16 13.18 9.42 1.68
CA ALA A 16 14.60 9.24 1.95
C ALA A 16 14.98 7.75 1.85
N GLY A 17 16.09 7.47 1.15
CA GLY A 17 16.64 6.12 1.04
C GLY A 17 16.00 5.22 -0.03
N VAL A 18 14.84 5.58 -0.60
CA VAL A 18 14.15 4.78 -1.61
C VAL A 18 15.01 4.55 -2.86
N ILE A 19 15.57 5.61 -3.43
CA ILE A 19 16.40 5.52 -4.64
C ILE A 19 17.62 4.62 -4.40
N PRO A 20 18.44 4.81 -3.33
CA PRO A 20 19.50 3.87 -2.99
C PRO A 20 19.04 2.41 -2.83
N SER A 21 17.88 2.17 -2.19
CA SER A 21 17.34 0.82 -1.97
C SER A 21 17.01 0.15 -3.30
N ILE A 22 16.19 0.81 -4.14
CA ILE A 22 15.76 0.27 -5.43
C ILE A 22 16.94 0.06 -6.36
N THR A 23 17.89 1.01 -6.38
CA THR A 23 19.11 0.88 -7.20
C THR A 23 19.88 -0.37 -6.78
N LYS A 24 20.03 -0.61 -5.48
CA LYS A 24 20.68 -1.81 -4.96
C LYS A 24 19.90 -3.06 -5.38
N ASP A 25 18.60 -3.11 -5.15
CA ASP A 25 17.76 -4.29 -5.43
C ASP A 25 17.79 -4.66 -6.93
N ILE A 26 17.85 -3.67 -7.82
CA ILE A 26 18.01 -3.87 -9.27
C ILE A 26 19.39 -4.46 -9.60
N LEU A 27 20.47 -3.90 -9.04
CA LEU A 27 21.82 -4.38 -9.33
C LEU A 27 22.06 -5.78 -8.78
N GLU A 28 21.55 -6.09 -7.59
CA GLU A 28 21.66 -7.43 -7.00
C GLU A 28 20.91 -8.46 -7.84
N PHE A 29 19.76 -8.11 -8.43
CA PHE A 29 19.03 -8.98 -9.34
C PHE A 29 19.84 -9.33 -10.60
N TYR A 30 20.38 -8.32 -11.29
CA TYR A 30 21.07 -8.55 -12.56
C TYR A 30 22.50 -9.06 -12.43
N SER A 31 23.20 -8.72 -11.35
CA SER A 31 24.59 -9.16 -11.13
C SER A 31 24.69 -10.48 -10.39
N THR A 32 23.62 -10.90 -9.69
CA THR A 32 23.60 -11.97 -8.67
C THR A 32 24.52 -11.74 -7.46
N LYS A 33 25.25 -10.62 -7.42
CA LYS A 33 26.13 -10.24 -6.30
C LYS A 33 25.31 -9.60 -5.20
N LYS A 34 25.60 -9.95 -3.94
CA LYS A 34 25.03 -9.28 -2.76
C LYS A 34 26.07 -8.36 -2.17
N LEU A 35 25.93 -7.05 -2.38
CA LEU A 35 26.91 -6.05 -1.98
C LEU A 35 26.25 -4.93 -1.17
N THR A 36 27.00 -4.37 -0.23
CA THR A 36 26.59 -3.17 0.49
C THR A 36 26.57 -1.97 -0.47
N LYS A 37 25.78 -0.93 -0.14
CA LYS A 37 25.78 0.33 -0.90
C LYS A 37 27.18 0.89 -1.14
N LYS A 38 28.05 0.86 -0.12
CA LYS A 38 29.43 1.37 -0.22
C LYS A 38 30.27 0.57 -1.21
N GLN A 39 30.03 -0.73 -1.31
CA GLN A 39 30.69 -1.60 -2.30
C GLN A 39 30.14 -1.32 -3.70
N TRP A 40 28.81 -1.20 -3.86
CA TRP A 40 28.19 -0.87 -5.14
C TRP A 40 28.66 0.46 -5.74
N VAL A 41 28.91 1.47 -4.91
CA VAL A 41 29.46 2.77 -5.37
C VAL A 41 30.88 2.64 -5.92
N LYS A 42 31.66 1.65 -5.45
CA LYS A 42 33.03 1.39 -5.89
C LYS A 42 33.10 0.42 -7.08
N GLU A 43 32.05 -0.35 -7.30
CA GLU A 43 31.98 -1.32 -8.39
C GLU A 43 32.01 -0.60 -9.75
N SER A 44 32.81 -1.11 -10.68
CA SER A 44 32.80 -0.63 -12.06
C SER A 44 31.47 -0.95 -12.74
N SER A 45 31.21 -0.30 -13.87
CA SER A 45 30.09 -0.71 -14.71
C SER A 45 30.27 -2.17 -15.18
N PHE A 46 29.15 -2.86 -15.37
CA PHE A 46 29.13 -4.23 -15.88
C PHE A 46 28.05 -4.40 -16.94
N ILE A 47 28.18 -5.43 -17.76
CA ILE A 47 27.24 -5.80 -18.82
C ILE A 47 26.56 -7.10 -18.40
N VAL A 48 25.25 -7.16 -18.59
CA VAL A 48 24.46 -8.37 -18.39
C VAL A 48 24.34 -9.07 -19.72
N LYS A 49 24.81 -10.32 -19.78
CA LYS A 49 24.63 -11.20 -20.94
C LYS A 49 23.45 -12.12 -20.69
N TYR A 50 22.47 -12.12 -21.59
CA TYR A 50 21.26 -12.94 -21.46
C TYR A 50 20.78 -13.42 -22.81
N LYS A 51 19.92 -14.44 -22.81
CA LYS A 51 19.32 -15.02 -24.01
C LYS A 51 17.81 -14.89 -23.88
N LYS A 52 17.12 -14.38 -24.91
CA LYS A 52 15.66 -14.44 -24.96
C LYS A 52 15.23 -15.85 -25.36
N GLU A 53 14.12 -16.34 -24.84
CA GLU A 53 13.67 -17.73 -25.03
C GLU A 53 13.58 -18.15 -26.52
N GLU A 54 13.28 -17.21 -27.41
CA GLU A 54 13.11 -17.45 -28.85
C GLU A 54 14.35 -17.14 -29.70
N GLU A 55 15.41 -16.56 -29.11
CA GLU A 55 16.57 -16.09 -29.87
C GLU A 55 17.74 -17.06 -29.72
N VAL A 56 18.46 -17.34 -30.81
CA VAL A 56 19.64 -18.21 -30.78
C VAL A 56 20.85 -17.50 -30.15
N GLU A 57 20.95 -16.19 -30.36
CA GLU A 57 22.09 -15.37 -29.95
C GLU A 57 21.93 -14.75 -28.56
N PHE A 58 23.06 -14.57 -27.88
CA PHE A 58 23.11 -13.80 -26.64
C PHE A 58 23.00 -12.31 -26.91
N LYS A 59 22.28 -11.61 -26.05
CA LYS A 59 22.19 -10.15 -26.02
C LYS A 59 23.00 -9.60 -24.85
N ASP A 60 23.64 -8.48 -25.12
CA ASP A 60 24.39 -7.70 -24.15
C ASP A 60 23.57 -6.46 -23.76
N SER A 61 23.45 -6.21 -22.45
CA SER A 61 22.87 -4.95 -21.96
C SER A 61 23.79 -3.77 -22.23
N LYS A 62 23.27 -2.55 -22.09
CA LYS A 62 24.13 -1.38 -21.89
C LYS A 62 24.94 -1.56 -20.59
N PRO A 63 26.16 -0.98 -20.49
CA PRO A 63 26.90 -0.99 -19.23
C PRO A 63 26.09 -0.31 -18.13
N ILE A 64 25.89 -0.99 -17.00
CA ILE A 64 25.16 -0.47 -15.84
C ILE A 64 26.08 -0.34 -14.63
N SER A 65 25.88 0.72 -13.84
CA SER A 65 26.56 0.96 -12.58
C SER A 65 25.61 1.58 -11.57
N TYR A 66 25.98 1.56 -10.29
CA TYR A 66 25.19 2.20 -9.24
C TYR A 66 24.99 3.70 -9.48
N SER A 67 26.06 4.41 -9.82
CA SER A 67 26.00 5.86 -10.02
C SER A 67 25.10 6.26 -11.19
N GLU A 68 25.18 5.51 -12.30
CA GLU A 68 24.38 5.75 -13.50
C GLU A 68 22.90 5.47 -13.23
N LEU A 69 22.59 4.30 -12.68
CA LEU A 69 21.21 3.90 -12.42
C LEU A 69 20.54 4.82 -11.39
N ALA A 70 21.22 5.14 -10.28
CA ALA A 70 20.69 6.06 -9.29
C ALA A 70 20.50 7.48 -9.84
N LYS A 71 21.38 7.95 -10.74
CA LYS A 71 21.22 9.24 -11.41
C LYS A 71 19.98 9.24 -12.31
N ASN A 72 19.80 8.21 -13.12
CA ASN A 72 18.67 8.10 -14.04
C ASN A 72 17.34 7.97 -13.28
N ILE A 73 17.29 7.18 -12.21
CA ILE A 73 16.11 7.10 -11.33
C ILE A 73 15.78 8.47 -10.70
N ARG A 74 16.79 9.26 -10.26
CA ARG A 74 16.55 10.61 -9.74
C ARG A 74 15.99 11.56 -10.81
N LEU A 75 16.51 11.47 -12.03
CA LEU A 75 16.15 12.37 -13.12
C LEU A 75 14.73 12.08 -13.63
N PHE A 76 14.40 10.81 -13.84
CA PHE A 76 13.14 10.40 -14.47
C PHE A 76 12.05 10.04 -13.45
N GLY A 77 12.42 9.75 -12.20
CA GLY A 77 11.47 9.29 -11.17
C GLY A 77 10.93 7.89 -11.42
N SER A 78 11.58 7.12 -12.28
CA SER A 78 11.19 5.75 -12.67
C SER A 78 12.42 4.93 -13.10
N PHE A 79 12.22 3.62 -13.20
CA PHE A 79 13.14 2.66 -13.79
C PHE A 79 12.44 1.93 -14.95
N SER A 80 13.17 1.76 -16.04
CA SER A 80 12.79 0.91 -17.18
C SER A 80 13.96 -0.01 -17.54
N SER A 81 13.74 -1.33 -17.54
CA SER A 81 14.75 -2.31 -17.94
C SER A 81 15.09 -2.18 -19.44
N GLU A 82 14.12 -1.80 -20.27
CA GLU A 82 14.28 -1.68 -21.72
C GLU A 82 15.28 -0.59 -22.11
N GLU A 83 15.32 0.53 -21.37
CA GLU A 83 16.26 1.63 -21.61
C GLU A 83 17.73 1.19 -21.54
N TYR A 84 18.01 0.12 -20.78
CA TYR A 84 19.33 -0.48 -20.62
C TYR A 84 19.51 -1.78 -21.42
N ASN A 85 18.55 -2.17 -22.24
CA ASN A 85 18.51 -3.47 -22.90
C ASN A 85 18.65 -4.64 -21.91
N LEU A 86 18.01 -4.54 -20.74
CA LEU A 86 18.01 -5.59 -19.72
C LEU A 86 16.78 -6.52 -19.88
N PRO A 87 16.86 -7.79 -19.43
CA PRO A 87 15.67 -8.61 -19.29
C PRO A 87 14.70 -8.00 -18.27
N LYS A 88 13.44 -8.45 -18.23
CA LYS A 88 12.47 -7.89 -17.28
C LYS A 88 12.95 -8.05 -15.84
N TYR A 89 12.80 -6.98 -15.05
CA TYR A 89 13.01 -7.03 -13.61
C TYR A 89 11.71 -7.50 -12.96
N GLU A 90 11.61 -8.79 -12.69
CA GLU A 90 10.38 -9.39 -12.18
C GLU A 90 10.64 -10.72 -11.44
N CYS A 91 9.67 -11.12 -10.62
CA CYS A 91 9.57 -12.47 -10.07
C CYS A 91 8.56 -13.26 -10.91
N PHE A 92 9.02 -14.15 -11.79
CA PHE A 92 8.19 -14.85 -12.78
C PHE A 92 6.84 -15.34 -12.22
N TRP A 93 6.82 -16.14 -11.15
CA TRP A 93 5.55 -16.71 -10.66
C TRP A 93 4.57 -15.70 -10.04
N LEU A 94 5.05 -14.52 -9.66
CA LEU A 94 4.27 -13.50 -8.96
C LEU A 94 3.84 -12.36 -9.90
N ASP A 95 4.77 -11.91 -10.73
CA ASP A 95 4.66 -10.74 -11.59
C ASP A 95 4.26 -11.07 -13.03
N ASN A 96 4.68 -12.23 -13.56
CA ASN A 96 4.42 -12.54 -14.95
C ASN A 96 2.91 -12.63 -15.20
N ASN A 97 2.50 -12.15 -16.36
CA ASN A 97 1.11 -12.05 -16.74
C ASN A 97 0.93 -12.34 -18.22
N ILE A 98 0.03 -13.25 -18.53
CA ILE A 98 -0.52 -13.44 -19.86
C ILE A 98 -1.84 -12.70 -19.92
N VAL A 99 -1.89 -11.66 -20.74
CA VAL A 99 -3.13 -10.98 -21.12
C VAL A 99 -3.42 -11.30 -22.58
N MET A 100 -4.55 -11.94 -22.81
CA MET A 100 -5.04 -12.25 -24.15
C MET A 100 -6.49 -11.80 -24.27
N GLN A 101 -6.86 -11.35 -25.46
CA GLN A 101 -8.24 -11.08 -25.82
C GLN A 101 -8.56 -11.80 -27.12
N ILE A 102 -9.72 -12.43 -27.19
CA ILE A 102 -10.30 -12.88 -28.46
C ILE A 102 -11.67 -12.24 -28.64
N ASN A 103 -12.00 -11.97 -29.90
CA ASN A 103 -13.26 -11.36 -30.33
C ASN A 103 -13.91 -12.18 -31.45
N PHE A 104 -13.64 -13.49 -31.44
CA PHE A 104 -14.22 -14.42 -32.39
C PHE A 104 -14.58 -15.72 -31.68
N HIS A 105 -15.54 -16.42 -32.28
CA HIS A 105 -15.85 -17.79 -31.98
C HIS A 105 -15.72 -18.59 -33.28
N LYS A 106 -15.00 -19.71 -33.23
CA LYS A 106 -14.89 -20.66 -34.35
C LYS A 106 -15.09 -22.07 -33.83
N PHE A 107 -15.79 -22.88 -34.59
CA PHE A 107 -15.99 -24.30 -34.35
C PHE A 107 -15.93 -25.01 -35.71
N ASP A 108 -15.65 -26.32 -35.68
CA ASP A 108 -15.73 -27.16 -36.87
C ASP A 108 -17.21 -27.52 -37.10
N ASP A 109 -17.74 -27.33 -38.31
CA ASP A 109 -19.13 -27.67 -38.63
C ASP A 109 -19.42 -29.17 -38.43
N ALA A 110 -18.38 -30.03 -38.44
CA ALA A 110 -18.47 -31.46 -38.19
C ALA A 110 -18.23 -31.87 -36.72
N SER A 111 -17.86 -30.94 -35.84
CA SER A 111 -17.60 -31.19 -34.41
C SER A 111 -18.45 -30.31 -33.52
N SER A 112 -18.79 -30.79 -32.32
CA SER A 112 -19.35 -29.93 -31.26
C SER A 112 -18.30 -29.07 -30.57
N ASP A 113 -17.02 -29.24 -30.91
CA ASP A 113 -15.91 -28.59 -30.21
C ASP A 113 -15.58 -27.23 -30.82
N ALA A 114 -15.54 -26.22 -29.95
CA ALA A 114 -15.06 -24.90 -30.30
C ALA A 114 -13.54 -24.83 -30.27
N LEU A 115 -12.96 -24.00 -31.13
CA LEU A 115 -11.55 -23.63 -31.06
C LEU A 115 -11.28 -23.00 -29.70
N THR A 116 -10.58 -23.74 -28.84
CA THR A 116 -10.39 -23.39 -27.43
C THR A 116 -8.94 -23.03 -27.18
N ILE A 117 -8.71 -21.84 -26.62
CA ILE A 117 -7.41 -21.41 -26.12
C ILE A 117 -7.23 -21.99 -24.73
N CYS A 118 -6.20 -22.82 -24.55
CA CYS A 118 -5.80 -23.35 -23.25
C CYS A 118 -4.58 -22.59 -22.74
N ILE A 119 -4.61 -22.17 -21.48
CA ILE A 119 -3.52 -21.37 -20.89
C ILE A 119 -2.88 -22.14 -19.75
N ASP A 120 -1.65 -22.56 -19.99
CA ASP A 120 -0.86 -23.36 -19.04
C ASP A 120 0.01 -22.50 -18.10
N SER A 121 0.01 -21.17 -18.25
CA SER A 121 0.83 -20.30 -17.39
C SER A 121 0.57 -20.46 -15.89
N PRO A 122 -0.66 -20.74 -15.38
CA PRO A 122 -0.82 -21.00 -13.97
C PRO A 122 -0.07 -22.23 -13.48
N LYS A 123 0.09 -23.27 -14.31
CA LYS A 123 0.91 -24.45 -13.96
C LYS A 123 2.39 -24.11 -13.98
N GLN A 124 2.85 -23.27 -14.91
CA GLN A 124 4.23 -22.78 -14.89
C GLN A 124 4.52 -21.91 -13.65
N MET A 125 3.52 -21.14 -13.17
CA MET A 125 3.65 -20.27 -12.00
C MET A 125 3.55 -21.03 -10.67
N TYR A 126 2.57 -21.94 -10.54
CA TYR A 126 2.22 -22.60 -9.27
C TYR A 126 2.52 -24.11 -9.26
N GLY A 127 3.18 -24.63 -10.28
CA GLY A 127 3.58 -26.03 -10.44
C GLY A 127 2.56 -26.92 -11.16
N GLU A 128 3.04 -28.06 -11.64
CA GLU A 128 2.25 -29.05 -12.41
C GLU A 128 1.03 -29.60 -11.64
N LYS A 129 1.07 -29.54 -10.31
CA LYS A 129 -0.02 -30.00 -9.44
C LYS A 129 -1.16 -29.00 -9.31
N PHE A 130 -1.01 -27.78 -9.83
CA PHE A 130 -2.06 -26.78 -9.78
C PHE A 130 -3.28 -27.24 -10.60
N PRO A 131 -4.47 -27.37 -9.99
CA PRO A 131 -5.57 -28.12 -10.59
C PRO A 131 -6.40 -27.33 -11.60
N ILE A 132 -6.13 -26.03 -11.77
CA ILE A 132 -6.94 -25.15 -12.63
C ILE A 132 -6.20 -24.95 -13.96
N SER A 133 -6.90 -25.22 -15.06
CA SER A 133 -6.45 -24.96 -16.43
C SER A 133 -7.49 -24.07 -17.12
N PRO A 134 -7.28 -22.73 -17.10
CA PRO A 134 -8.18 -21.78 -17.74
C PRO A 134 -8.29 -22.04 -19.24
N LYS A 135 -9.51 -21.98 -19.75
CA LYS A 135 -9.85 -22.15 -21.16
C LYS A 135 -10.76 -21.02 -21.63
N LEU A 136 -10.54 -20.56 -22.86
CA LEU A 136 -11.39 -19.56 -23.50
C LEU A 136 -11.72 -20.00 -24.94
N ASP A 137 -13.01 -20.14 -25.23
CA ASP A 137 -13.55 -20.62 -26.51
C ASP A 137 -14.48 -19.60 -27.18
N ARG A 138 -14.68 -18.44 -26.57
CA ARG A 138 -15.56 -17.35 -27.00
C ARG A 138 -14.96 -15.99 -26.69
N GLU A 139 -15.61 -14.94 -27.18
CA GLU A 139 -15.23 -13.55 -26.98
C GLU A 139 -14.98 -13.25 -25.51
N GLY A 140 -13.79 -12.76 -25.19
CA GLY A 140 -13.43 -12.52 -23.80
C GLY A 140 -11.94 -12.25 -23.60
N HIS A 141 -11.57 -12.23 -22.33
CA HIS A 141 -10.22 -11.99 -21.87
C HIS A 141 -9.70 -13.20 -21.10
N VAL A 142 -8.41 -13.48 -21.24
CA VAL A 142 -7.70 -14.31 -20.26
C VAL A 142 -6.59 -13.51 -19.64
N ILE A 143 -6.52 -13.62 -18.32
CA ILE A 143 -5.54 -12.94 -17.47
C ILE A 143 -5.00 -13.98 -16.49
N SER A 144 -3.69 -14.19 -16.48
CA SER A 144 -3.07 -15.15 -15.55
C SER A 144 -2.67 -14.53 -14.21
N SER A 145 -2.43 -13.22 -14.19
CA SER A 145 -2.13 -12.46 -12.96
C SER A 145 -2.57 -11.00 -13.13
N MET A 146 -3.13 -10.40 -12.08
CA MET A 146 -3.49 -8.96 -12.10
C MET A 146 -2.39 -8.07 -11.49
N GLN A 147 -1.31 -8.63 -10.94
CA GLN A 147 -0.30 -7.91 -10.14
C GLN A 147 0.27 -6.69 -10.87
N ALA A 148 0.97 -6.89 -11.98
CA ALA A 148 1.64 -5.81 -12.72
C ALA A 148 0.65 -4.75 -13.24
N SER A 149 -0.44 -5.19 -13.87
CA SER A 149 -1.48 -4.31 -14.43
C SER A 149 -2.18 -3.49 -13.34
N LEU A 150 -2.43 -4.08 -12.16
CA LEU A 150 -3.04 -3.39 -11.03
C LEU A 150 -2.09 -2.36 -10.42
N ILE A 151 -0.80 -2.67 -10.28
CA ILE A 151 0.21 -1.69 -9.82
C ILE A 151 0.27 -0.49 -10.76
N GLN A 152 0.33 -0.72 -12.08
CA GLN A 152 0.32 0.36 -13.07
C GLN A 152 -0.96 1.18 -13.00
N ARG A 153 -2.12 0.54 -12.84
CA ARG A 153 -3.41 1.21 -12.64
C ARG A 153 -3.41 2.09 -11.38
N ILE A 154 -2.94 1.58 -10.25
CA ILE A 154 -2.80 2.33 -8.98
C ILE A 154 -1.91 3.56 -9.17
N ILE A 155 -0.75 3.38 -9.81
CA ILE A 155 0.17 4.47 -10.17
C ILE A 155 -0.53 5.55 -10.98
N ASN A 156 -1.30 5.15 -11.99
CA ASN A 156 -1.97 6.06 -12.92
C ASN A 156 -3.13 6.80 -12.24
N ILE A 157 -3.99 6.11 -11.48
CA ILE A 157 -5.10 6.74 -10.77
C ILE A 157 -4.57 7.70 -9.71
N ARG A 158 -3.52 7.33 -8.95
CA ARG A 158 -2.91 8.24 -7.97
C ARG A 158 -2.36 9.51 -8.65
N LYS A 159 -1.62 9.36 -9.75
CA LYS A 159 -1.11 10.51 -10.52
C LYS A 159 -2.24 11.39 -11.02
N MET A 160 -3.32 10.81 -11.54
CA MET A 160 -4.50 11.52 -12.01
C MET A 160 -5.17 12.30 -10.87
N LEU A 161 -5.45 11.67 -9.71
CA LEU A 161 -6.08 12.33 -8.56
C LEU A 161 -5.29 13.56 -8.08
N ILE A 162 -3.96 13.47 -8.10
CA ILE A 162 -3.08 14.58 -7.72
C ILE A 162 -3.08 15.67 -8.79
N ALA A 163 -2.90 15.28 -10.06
CA ALA A 163 -2.86 16.22 -11.18
C ALA A 163 -4.20 16.94 -11.40
N GLU A 164 -5.32 16.28 -11.10
CA GLU A 164 -6.67 16.85 -11.17
C GLU A 164 -7.20 17.25 -9.79
N SER A 165 -6.31 17.54 -8.83
CA SER A 165 -6.72 17.87 -7.47
C SER A 165 -7.58 19.13 -7.40
N ASN A 166 -7.54 20.02 -8.39
CA ASN A 166 -8.49 21.13 -8.54
C ASN A 166 -9.96 20.69 -8.63
N LYS A 167 -10.21 19.41 -8.94
CA LYS A 167 -11.52 18.77 -8.97
C LYS A 167 -11.86 17.99 -7.69
N ALA A 168 -11.05 18.09 -6.63
CA ALA A 168 -11.22 17.25 -5.44
C ALA A 168 -12.55 17.47 -4.68
N LEU A 169 -13.29 18.55 -4.98
CA LEU A 169 -14.62 18.82 -4.44
C LEU A 169 -15.77 18.23 -5.29
N TYR A 170 -15.49 17.63 -6.45
CA TYR A 170 -16.49 16.93 -7.26
C TYR A 170 -16.61 15.46 -6.85
N ILE A 171 -17.83 14.92 -6.95
CA ILE A 171 -18.13 13.56 -6.47
C ILE A 171 -17.43 12.48 -7.32
N GLU A 172 -17.23 12.73 -8.61
CA GLU A 172 -16.51 11.83 -9.52
C GLU A 172 -15.07 11.61 -9.05
N TRP A 173 -14.40 12.67 -8.61
CA TRP A 173 -13.04 12.59 -8.06
C TRP A 173 -13.01 11.73 -6.78
N VAL A 174 -14.04 11.81 -5.93
CA VAL A 174 -14.18 10.97 -4.73
C VAL A 174 -14.39 9.50 -5.11
N PHE A 175 -15.13 9.19 -6.18
CA PHE A 175 -15.26 7.82 -6.67
C PHE A 175 -13.97 7.26 -7.26
N ASP A 176 -13.14 8.10 -7.87
CA ASP A 176 -11.81 7.70 -8.32
C ASP A 176 -10.88 7.43 -7.12
N LEU A 177 -10.97 8.22 -6.05
CA LEU A 177 -10.28 7.96 -4.78
C LEU A 177 -10.74 6.61 -4.18
N ARG A 178 -12.05 6.35 -4.13
CA ARG A 178 -12.59 5.06 -3.67
C ARG A 178 -12.01 3.89 -4.47
N THR A 179 -11.90 4.07 -5.79
CA THR A 179 -11.35 3.08 -6.72
C THR A 179 -9.87 2.84 -6.43
N LEU A 180 -9.07 3.90 -6.26
CA LEU A 180 -7.66 3.79 -5.89
C LEU A 180 -7.47 2.97 -4.60
N ILE A 181 -8.20 3.32 -3.54
CA ILE A 181 -8.09 2.63 -2.25
C ILE A 181 -8.50 1.16 -2.41
N SER A 182 -9.57 0.87 -3.14
CA SER A 182 -10.04 -0.50 -3.40
C SER A 182 -9.02 -1.34 -4.16
N ASP A 183 -8.39 -0.76 -5.19
CA ASP A 183 -7.37 -1.40 -6.01
C ASP A 183 -6.13 -1.74 -5.17
N VAL A 184 -5.72 -0.85 -4.27
CA VAL A 184 -4.58 -1.04 -3.36
C VAL A 184 -4.83 -2.18 -2.36
N ILE A 185 -6.03 -2.26 -1.76
CA ILE A 185 -6.39 -3.38 -0.89
C ILE A 185 -6.41 -4.70 -1.69
N SER A 186 -6.98 -4.67 -2.90
CA SER A 186 -7.04 -5.84 -3.77
C SER A 186 -5.65 -6.35 -4.16
N LEU A 187 -4.70 -5.45 -4.41
CA LEU A 187 -3.30 -5.80 -4.72
C LEU A 187 -2.66 -6.62 -3.59
N VAL A 188 -2.87 -6.22 -2.33
CA VAL A 188 -2.36 -6.96 -1.17
C VAL A 188 -3.03 -8.33 -1.05
N GLU A 189 -4.36 -8.40 -1.20
CA GLU A 189 -5.07 -9.68 -1.11
C GLU A 189 -4.67 -10.67 -2.20
N ILE A 190 -4.56 -10.19 -3.45
CA ILE A 190 -4.09 -10.99 -4.59
C ILE A 190 -2.71 -11.54 -4.29
N THR A 191 -1.79 -10.69 -3.83
CA THR A 191 -0.43 -11.11 -3.47
C THR A 191 -0.43 -12.22 -2.42
N LEU A 192 -1.21 -12.07 -1.35
CA LEU A 192 -1.31 -13.07 -0.28
C LEU A 192 -1.92 -14.39 -0.78
N HIS A 193 -2.90 -14.32 -1.68
CA HIS A 193 -3.50 -15.51 -2.29
C HIS A 193 -2.55 -16.21 -3.26
N GLN A 194 -1.73 -15.48 -4.02
CA GLN A 194 -0.70 -16.06 -4.86
C GLN A 194 0.37 -16.76 -4.02
N ILE A 195 0.79 -16.17 -2.90
CA ILE A 195 1.73 -16.78 -1.95
C ILE A 195 1.17 -18.08 -1.35
N TYR A 196 -0.09 -18.05 -0.88
CA TYR A 196 -0.75 -19.25 -0.36
C TYR A 196 -0.78 -20.36 -1.42
N THR A 197 -1.19 -20.03 -2.64
CA THR A 197 -1.30 -20.98 -3.75
C THR A 197 0.06 -21.55 -4.13
N LYS A 198 1.09 -20.69 -4.23
CA LYS A 198 2.46 -21.13 -4.51
C LYS A 198 2.98 -22.08 -3.42
N ALA A 199 2.74 -21.77 -2.15
CA ALA A 199 3.14 -22.63 -1.04
C ALA A 199 2.42 -23.99 -1.06
N GLU A 200 1.15 -24.03 -1.46
CA GLU A 200 0.35 -25.25 -1.53
C GLU A 200 0.81 -26.21 -2.63
N TYR A 201 1.05 -25.69 -3.85
CA TYR A 201 1.24 -26.53 -5.04
C TYR A 201 2.71 -26.66 -5.48
N ASP A 202 3.54 -25.65 -5.24
CA ASP A 202 4.96 -25.61 -5.64
C ASP A 202 5.80 -24.74 -4.68
N PRO A 203 5.98 -25.20 -3.43
CA PRO A 203 6.67 -24.42 -2.40
C PRO A 203 8.13 -24.16 -2.78
N LEU A 204 8.58 -22.92 -2.59
CA LEU A 204 9.99 -22.57 -2.75
C LEU A 204 10.85 -23.24 -1.67
N PRO A 205 12.19 -23.38 -1.87
CA PRO A 205 13.07 -23.97 -0.88
C PRO A 205 12.92 -23.33 0.52
N GLY A 206 12.66 -24.16 1.52
CA GLY A 206 12.45 -23.75 2.90
C GLY A 206 11.02 -23.32 3.26
N TRP A 207 10.12 -23.16 2.28
CA TRP A 207 8.71 -22.90 2.54
C TRP A 207 8.02 -24.14 3.10
N ARG A 208 7.05 -23.93 3.99
CA ARG A 208 6.23 -24.98 4.57
C ARG A 208 4.76 -24.66 4.39
N PHE A 209 3.98 -25.62 3.91
CA PHE A 209 2.53 -25.49 3.83
C PHE A 209 1.87 -26.42 4.84
N ASP A 210 1.17 -25.82 5.80
CA ASP A 210 0.41 -26.51 6.83
C ASP A 210 -1.01 -25.95 6.87
N LYS A 211 -1.92 -26.62 6.17
CA LYS A 211 -3.33 -26.17 6.05
C LYS A 211 -3.99 -25.97 7.42
N THR A 212 -3.59 -26.70 8.46
CA THR A 212 -4.16 -26.57 9.80
C THR A 212 -3.78 -25.24 10.46
N LYS A 213 -2.57 -24.73 10.22
CA LYS A 213 -2.08 -23.45 10.74
C LYS A 213 -2.49 -22.27 9.87
N LEU A 214 -2.45 -22.47 8.55
CA LEU A 214 -2.82 -21.44 7.58
C LEU A 214 -4.34 -21.27 7.47
N GLY A 215 -5.14 -22.27 7.83
CA GLY A 215 -6.58 -22.28 7.61
C GLY A 215 -6.98 -22.23 6.14
N GLU A 216 -8.27 -22.02 5.89
CA GLU A 216 -8.81 -21.91 4.53
C GLU A 216 -8.37 -20.61 3.84
N LYS A 217 -8.25 -20.68 2.51
CA LYS A 217 -7.86 -19.53 1.67
C LYS A 217 -8.93 -18.41 1.66
N HIS A 218 -10.20 -18.78 1.81
CA HIS A 218 -11.36 -17.90 1.72
C HIS A 218 -11.98 -17.61 3.09
N GLY A 219 -12.76 -16.52 3.20
CA GLY A 219 -13.49 -16.17 4.43
C GLY A 219 -12.61 -15.67 5.59
N ARG A 220 -11.32 -15.41 5.35
CA ARG A 220 -10.39 -14.90 6.37
C ARG A 220 -10.11 -13.41 6.21
N ARG A 221 -9.88 -12.73 7.34
CA ARG A 221 -9.50 -11.32 7.38
C ARG A 221 -8.11 -11.13 6.77
N VAL A 222 -7.87 -10.00 6.10
CA VAL A 222 -6.56 -9.67 5.51
C VAL A 222 -5.44 -9.70 6.55
N THR A 223 -5.70 -9.20 7.76
CA THR A 223 -4.74 -9.23 8.87
C THR A 223 -4.33 -10.64 9.28
N ASP A 224 -5.24 -11.61 9.20
CA ASP A 224 -4.90 -13.01 9.45
C ASP A 224 -4.11 -13.62 8.29
N LYS A 225 -4.43 -13.23 7.05
CA LYS A 225 -3.67 -13.65 5.86
C LYS A 225 -2.23 -13.12 5.89
N LEU A 226 -1.95 -11.95 6.46
CA LEU A 226 -0.58 -11.45 6.63
C LEU A 226 0.29 -12.40 7.47
N LYS A 227 -0.30 -13.12 8.43
CA LYS A 227 0.43 -14.13 9.23
C LYS A 227 0.92 -15.30 8.39
N TRP A 228 0.30 -15.56 7.22
CA TRP A 228 0.76 -16.59 6.29
C TRP A 228 2.21 -16.39 5.87
N ILE A 229 2.69 -15.13 5.76
CA ILE A 229 4.08 -14.85 5.41
C ILE A 229 5.03 -15.53 6.39
N GLY A 230 4.85 -15.31 7.70
CA GLY A 230 5.65 -15.93 8.74
C GLY A 230 5.43 -17.44 8.84
N GLN A 231 4.18 -17.90 8.70
CA GLN A 231 3.84 -19.32 8.78
C GLN A 231 4.44 -20.15 7.62
N ILE A 232 4.50 -19.58 6.41
CA ILE A 232 5.03 -20.23 5.21
C ILE A 232 6.55 -20.16 5.19
N THR A 233 7.12 -18.97 5.41
CA THR A 233 8.55 -18.72 5.21
C THR A 233 9.41 -18.93 6.45
N GLY A 234 8.79 -19.00 7.63
CA GLY A 234 9.47 -18.92 8.92
C GLY A 234 9.99 -17.52 9.28
N LYS A 235 9.70 -16.49 8.47
CA LYS A 235 10.16 -15.11 8.65
C LYS A 235 8.95 -14.17 8.79
N PRO A 236 8.54 -13.83 10.02
CA PRO A 236 7.40 -12.94 10.23
C PRO A 236 7.69 -11.51 9.76
N LEU A 237 6.61 -10.75 9.60
CA LEU A 237 6.60 -9.40 9.04
C LEU A 237 6.72 -8.32 10.15
N ASP A 238 7.62 -8.55 11.11
CA ASP A 238 7.74 -7.74 12.34
C ASP A 238 8.19 -6.29 12.07
N ASP A 239 8.90 -6.08 10.96
CA ASP A 239 9.44 -4.79 10.53
C ASP A 239 8.47 -3.97 9.68
N ALA A 240 7.20 -4.36 9.55
CA ALA A 240 6.20 -3.68 8.71
C ALA A 240 5.03 -3.03 9.48
N ARG A 241 5.23 -2.68 10.76
CA ARG A 241 4.16 -2.13 11.62
C ARG A 241 3.47 -0.93 10.98
N ASP A 242 4.23 0.05 10.52
CA ASP A 242 3.69 1.30 9.99
C ASP A 242 2.87 1.06 8.71
N GLU A 243 3.37 0.21 7.80
CA GLU A 243 2.64 -0.09 6.57
C GLU A 243 1.38 -0.94 6.84
N VAL A 244 1.40 -1.78 7.87
CA VAL A 244 0.22 -2.53 8.31
C VAL A 244 -0.83 -1.59 8.94
N LEU A 245 -0.43 -0.56 9.67
CA LEU A 245 -1.34 0.49 10.16
C LEU A 245 -1.99 1.24 8.98
N SER A 246 -1.20 1.65 8.00
CA SER A 246 -1.69 2.28 6.77
C SER A 246 -2.66 1.37 6.01
N LEU A 247 -2.35 0.08 5.88
CA LEU A 247 -3.26 -0.91 5.27
C LEU A 247 -4.59 -1.03 6.03
N ASN A 248 -4.54 -1.08 7.37
CA ASN A 248 -5.75 -1.17 8.18
C ASN A 248 -6.60 0.09 8.01
N ASN A 249 -6.01 1.27 8.08
CA ASN A 249 -6.73 2.54 7.90
C ASN A 249 -7.40 2.60 6.51
N LEU A 250 -6.65 2.32 5.44
CA LEU A 250 -7.18 2.26 4.08
C LEU A 250 -8.31 1.23 3.94
N ARG A 251 -8.23 0.09 4.63
CA ARG A 251 -9.31 -0.91 4.64
C ARG A 251 -10.57 -0.38 5.33
N HIS A 252 -10.44 0.33 6.44
CA HIS A 252 -11.58 0.96 7.12
C HIS A 252 -12.25 1.98 6.21
N ILE A 253 -11.47 2.87 5.59
CA ILE A 253 -11.96 3.85 4.61
C ILE A 253 -12.66 3.16 3.45
N ARG A 254 -12.03 2.15 2.85
CA ARG A 254 -12.61 1.37 1.75
C ARG A 254 -13.94 0.75 2.14
N ASN A 255 -14.02 0.12 3.30
CA ASN A 255 -15.25 -0.52 3.75
C ASN A 255 -16.36 0.51 3.98
N HIS A 256 -16.04 1.64 4.60
CA HIS A 256 -17.00 2.73 4.79
C HIS A 256 -17.46 3.30 3.43
N MET A 257 -16.56 3.63 2.50
CA MET A 257 -16.93 4.15 1.18
C MET A 257 -17.71 3.15 0.29
N MET A 258 -17.55 1.84 0.53
CA MET A 258 -18.22 0.79 -0.24
C MET A 258 -19.59 0.40 0.34
N HIS A 259 -19.70 0.34 1.66
CA HIS A 259 -20.93 -0.08 2.35
C HIS A 259 -21.78 1.09 2.82
N PHE A 260 -21.19 2.29 2.92
CA PHE A 260 -21.81 3.50 3.44
C PHE A 260 -22.48 3.25 4.79
N ASP A 261 -21.70 2.65 5.71
CA ASP A 261 -22.07 2.34 7.09
C ASP A 261 -20.97 2.86 8.04
N PRO A 262 -21.28 3.83 8.93
CA PRO A 262 -22.55 4.54 9.06
C PRO A 262 -22.98 5.26 7.76
N PRO A 263 -24.27 5.61 7.58
CA PRO A 263 -24.76 6.28 6.37
C PRO A 263 -24.43 7.78 6.33
N CYS A 264 -23.22 8.14 6.74
CA CYS A 264 -22.69 9.49 6.71
C CYS A 264 -21.16 9.43 6.51
N LEU A 265 -20.63 10.32 5.68
CA LEU A 265 -19.21 10.30 5.35
C LEU A 265 -18.69 11.73 5.20
N VAL A 266 -17.66 12.06 5.98
CA VAL A 266 -16.91 13.31 5.90
C VAL A 266 -15.52 13.01 5.37
N ILE A 267 -15.11 13.73 4.31
CA ILE A 267 -13.81 13.56 3.65
C ILE A 267 -13.11 14.92 3.56
N PRO A 268 -12.37 15.33 4.59
CA PRO A 268 -11.50 16.50 4.51
C PRO A 268 -10.36 16.25 3.53
N LEU A 269 -10.11 17.21 2.62
CA LEU A 269 -9.00 17.07 1.67
C LEU A 269 -7.63 16.99 2.35
N GLU A 270 -7.47 17.56 3.54
CA GLU A 270 -6.26 17.40 4.35
C GLU A 270 -6.01 15.93 4.73
N GLU A 271 -7.07 15.21 5.11
CA GLU A 271 -7.01 13.78 5.42
C GLU A 271 -6.73 12.91 4.19
N VAL A 272 -7.32 13.28 3.06
CA VAL A 272 -7.08 12.61 1.78
C VAL A 272 -5.60 12.68 1.37
N GLY A 273 -4.91 13.79 1.66
CA GLY A 273 -3.46 13.90 1.46
C GLY A 273 -2.69 12.80 2.19
N PHE A 274 -3.06 12.49 3.44
CA PHE A 274 -2.48 11.37 4.18
C PHE A 274 -2.85 10.02 3.57
N TRP A 275 -4.11 9.81 3.14
CA TRP A 275 -4.53 8.55 2.52
C TRP A 275 -3.77 8.28 1.21
N LEU A 276 -3.53 9.30 0.40
CA LEU A 276 -2.72 9.20 -0.83
C LEU A 276 -1.26 8.83 -0.54
N ASN A 277 -0.72 9.17 0.64
CA ASN A 277 0.61 8.76 1.08
C ASN A 277 0.59 7.35 1.68
N GLN A 278 -0.48 6.97 2.38
CA GLN A 278 -0.70 5.59 2.85
C GLN A 278 -0.80 4.59 1.70
N VAL A 279 -1.32 5.01 0.53
CA VAL A 279 -1.26 4.21 -0.70
C VAL A 279 0.19 3.86 -1.06
N LEU A 280 1.14 4.78 -0.90
CA LEU A 280 2.56 4.49 -1.13
C LEU A 280 3.15 3.55 -0.08
N ASP A 281 2.70 3.61 1.18
CA ASP A 281 3.12 2.68 2.23
C ASP A 281 2.86 1.22 1.83
N ILE A 282 1.81 0.97 1.05
CA ILE A 282 1.51 -0.38 0.56
C ILE A 282 2.57 -0.89 -0.42
N ALA A 283 3.23 -0.02 -1.18
CA ALA A 283 4.37 -0.42 -2.01
C ALA A 283 5.53 -0.94 -1.13
N PHE A 284 5.80 -0.27 -0.01
CA PHE A 284 6.81 -0.70 0.98
C PHE A 284 6.39 -1.98 1.71
N LEU A 285 5.09 -2.16 2.00
CA LEU A 285 4.57 -3.42 2.54
C LEU A 285 4.88 -4.59 1.61
N LEU A 286 4.59 -4.44 0.31
CA LEU A 286 4.83 -5.46 -0.69
C LEU A 286 6.33 -5.74 -0.87
N GLN A 287 7.18 -4.72 -0.80
CA GLN A 287 8.63 -4.90 -0.78
C GLN A 287 9.05 -5.75 0.43
N LYS A 288 8.62 -5.41 1.65
CA LYS A 288 8.94 -6.16 2.87
C LYS A 288 8.45 -7.61 2.78
N ILE A 289 7.24 -7.83 2.26
CA ILE A 289 6.72 -9.17 1.99
C ILE A 289 7.69 -9.93 1.06
N ARG A 290 8.08 -9.35 -0.08
CA ARG A 290 9.02 -9.97 -1.02
C ARG A 290 10.38 -10.27 -0.39
N THR A 291 10.89 -9.39 0.46
CA THR A 291 12.11 -9.64 1.25
C THR A 291 11.98 -10.88 2.14
N LYS A 292 10.84 -11.07 2.83
CA LYS A 292 10.61 -12.29 3.64
C LYS A 292 10.50 -13.55 2.77
N LEU A 293 9.87 -13.44 1.61
CA LEU A 293 9.76 -14.53 0.63
C LEU A 293 11.11 -14.89 -0.02
N GLY A 294 12.07 -13.97 -0.03
CA GLY A 294 13.35 -14.13 -0.70
C GLY A 294 13.27 -13.97 -2.22
N VAL A 295 12.33 -13.17 -2.73
CA VAL A 295 12.12 -12.92 -4.16
C VAL A 295 12.39 -11.45 -4.50
N PRO A 296 12.80 -11.12 -5.74
CA PRO A 296 13.05 -9.73 -6.14
C PRO A 296 11.75 -8.92 -6.23
N ILE A 297 11.86 -7.60 -6.11
CA ILE A 297 10.79 -6.68 -6.53
C ILE A 297 10.72 -6.61 -8.06
N SER A 298 9.60 -6.12 -8.60
CA SER A 298 9.43 -5.88 -10.04
C SER A 298 9.68 -4.43 -10.43
N SER A 299 9.87 -4.17 -11.72
CA SER A 299 9.88 -2.81 -12.30
C SER A 299 8.66 -2.01 -11.87
N GLU A 300 7.46 -2.61 -11.93
CA GLU A 300 6.21 -1.98 -11.52
C GLU A 300 6.22 -1.60 -10.06
N LEU A 301 6.62 -2.52 -9.17
CA LEU A 301 6.69 -2.24 -7.74
C LEU A 301 7.76 -1.18 -7.41
N ALA A 302 8.92 -1.23 -8.07
CA ALA A 302 9.95 -0.20 -7.95
C ALA A 302 9.40 1.18 -8.36
N ASN A 303 8.70 1.26 -9.49
CA ASN A 303 8.07 2.50 -9.97
C ASN A 303 6.94 2.98 -9.05
N PHE A 304 6.26 2.08 -8.36
CA PHE A 304 5.27 2.43 -7.35
C PHE A 304 5.94 3.07 -6.13
N MET A 305 7.02 2.46 -5.64
CA MET A 305 7.81 2.98 -4.51
C MET A 305 8.50 4.32 -4.80
N LEU A 306 8.84 4.58 -6.07
CA LEU A 306 9.49 5.83 -6.50
C LEU A 306 8.55 7.05 -6.57
N GLN A 307 7.24 6.84 -6.42
CA GLN A 307 6.31 7.96 -6.34
C GLN A 307 6.62 8.87 -5.15
N ARG A 308 6.33 10.15 -5.32
CA ARG A 308 6.56 11.18 -4.29
C ARG A 308 5.35 11.32 -3.38
N ASP A 309 5.60 11.73 -2.14
CA ASP A 309 4.55 12.06 -1.19
C ASP A 309 3.78 13.30 -1.67
N VAL A 310 2.54 13.40 -1.19
CA VAL A 310 1.61 14.49 -1.44
C VAL A 310 1.55 15.38 -0.21
N VAL A 311 1.52 16.68 -0.45
CA VAL A 311 1.24 17.73 0.53
C VAL A 311 -0.07 18.40 0.14
N PHE A 312 -0.95 18.60 1.12
CA PHE A 312 -2.19 19.34 0.94
C PHE A 312 -1.93 20.84 1.02
N THR A 313 -2.45 21.60 0.05
CA THR A 313 -2.28 23.05 -0.04
C THR A 313 -3.64 23.75 -0.07
N PRO A 314 -4.00 24.59 0.94
CA PRO A 314 -5.21 25.42 0.90
C PRO A 314 -5.23 26.38 -0.27
N GLU A 315 -6.42 26.85 -0.65
CA GLU A 315 -6.53 28.09 -1.41
C GLU A 315 -5.89 29.25 -0.60
N PRO A 316 -5.29 30.25 -1.27
CA PRO A 316 -4.62 31.37 -0.58
C PRO A 316 -5.48 32.07 0.49
N CYS A 317 -6.80 32.20 0.26
CA CYS A 317 -7.73 32.80 1.22
C CYS A 317 -7.96 31.96 2.50
N PHE A 318 -7.59 30.68 2.49
CA PHE A 318 -7.74 29.73 3.61
C PHE A 318 -6.41 29.35 4.26
N GLN A 319 -5.32 30.09 4.00
CA GLN A 319 -4.01 29.80 4.62
C GLN A 319 -4.02 29.96 6.15
N ALA A 320 -4.84 30.86 6.69
CA ALA A 320 -4.97 31.10 8.13
C ALA A 320 -5.99 30.18 8.82
N ARG A 321 -6.27 29.00 8.26
CA ARG A 321 -7.20 28.03 8.85
C ARG A 321 -6.64 27.40 10.13
N LEU A 322 -7.53 26.96 11.00
CA LEU A 322 -7.15 26.13 12.15
C LEU A 322 -6.72 24.72 11.66
N PRO A 323 -5.79 24.07 12.37
CA PRO A 323 -5.47 22.68 12.09
C PRO A 323 -6.70 21.79 12.31
N ILE A 324 -6.76 20.67 11.59
CA ILE A 324 -7.83 19.70 11.79
C ILE A 324 -7.71 19.06 13.19
N ASP A 325 -8.82 19.03 13.93
CA ASP A 325 -8.91 18.23 15.16
C ASP A 325 -9.27 16.80 14.76
N SER A 326 -8.25 15.99 14.49
CA SER A 326 -8.40 14.61 14.03
C SER A 326 -9.08 13.68 15.04
N ILE A 327 -9.32 14.15 16.28
CA ILE A 327 -9.98 13.39 17.34
C ILE A 327 -11.50 13.64 17.33
N LYS A 328 -11.93 14.87 16.97
CA LYS A 328 -13.35 15.26 17.05
C LYS A 328 -14.00 15.59 15.71
N THR A 329 -13.21 15.82 14.68
CA THR A 329 -13.66 16.28 13.36
C THR A 329 -13.15 15.38 12.24
N GLY A 330 -13.49 15.70 10.99
CA GLY A 330 -13.03 14.97 9.82
C GLY A 330 -13.63 13.57 9.69
N TYR A 331 -12.88 12.65 9.09
CA TYR A 331 -13.35 11.29 8.83
C TYR A 331 -13.74 10.57 10.12
N LEU A 332 -13.05 10.84 11.24
CA LEU A 332 -13.37 10.23 12.53
C LEU A 332 -14.78 10.59 13.04
N SER A 333 -15.31 11.75 12.65
CA SER A 333 -16.70 12.15 12.97
C SER A 333 -17.76 11.29 12.24
N SER A 334 -17.34 10.46 11.30
CA SER A 334 -18.20 9.56 10.52
C SER A 334 -18.30 8.15 11.13
N TYR A 335 -17.79 7.91 12.34
CA TYR A 335 -17.86 6.61 13.02
C TYR A 335 -19.07 6.51 13.94
N TRP A 336 -19.53 5.28 14.20
CA TRP A 336 -20.46 5.03 15.31
C TRP A 336 -19.81 5.45 16.63
N SER A 337 -20.57 6.11 17.52
CA SER A 337 -20.05 6.60 18.81
C SER A 337 -19.46 5.50 19.71
N GLY A 338 -19.88 4.25 19.51
CA GLY A 338 -19.32 3.08 20.20
C GLY A 338 -17.98 2.59 19.64
N GLU A 339 -17.66 2.87 18.38
CA GLU A 339 -16.40 2.47 17.74
C GLU A 339 -15.25 3.43 18.09
N GLN A 340 -15.55 4.73 18.25
CA GLN A 340 -14.60 5.76 18.66
C GLN A 340 -13.95 5.46 20.03
N GLN A 341 -14.67 4.77 20.93
CA GLN A 341 -14.14 4.40 22.25
C GLN A 341 -13.20 3.20 22.20
N ASN A 342 -13.30 2.34 21.20
CA ASN A 342 -12.45 1.16 21.05
C ASN A 342 -11.16 1.48 20.28
N SER A 343 -11.22 2.34 19.26
CA SER A 343 -10.01 2.80 18.55
C SER A 343 -9.07 3.59 19.46
N ALA A 344 -9.60 4.48 20.30
CA ALA A 344 -8.80 5.22 21.29
C ALA A 344 -8.15 4.30 22.34
N LYS A 345 -8.82 3.22 22.74
CA LYS A 345 -8.28 2.21 23.66
C LYS A 345 -7.23 1.31 23.01
N ASP A 346 -7.42 0.93 21.75
CA ASP A 346 -6.47 0.10 20.99
C ASP A 346 -5.19 0.90 20.67
N GLU A 347 -5.28 2.20 20.38
CA GLU A 347 -4.09 3.07 20.26
C GLU A 347 -3.34 3.23 21.58
N GLN A 348 -4.06 3.40 22.71
CA GLN A 348 -3.44 3.46 24.04
C GLN A 348 -2.82 2.13 24.48
N GLN A 349 -3.46 0.98 24.20
CA GLN A 349 -2.92 -0.33 24.55
C GLN A 349 -1.70 -0.71 23.71
N ASN A 350 -1.65 -0.31 22.43
CA ASN A 350 -0.47 -0.49 21.59
C ASN A 350 0.70 0.41 22.00
N LEU A 351 0.45 1.54 22.67
CA LEU A 351 1.49 2.39 23.25
C LEU A 351 2.01 1.86 24.60
N VAL A 352 1.15 1.24 25.42
CA VAL A 352 1.53 0.69 26.74
C VAL A 352 2.21 -0.70 26.62
N GLY A 353 1.84 -1.52 25.63
CA GLY A 353 2.48 -2.80 25.35
C GLY A 353 3.97 -2.68 24.97
N ASP A 354 4.35 -1.58 24.32
CA ASP A 354 5.74 -1.31 23.92
C ASP A 354 6.63 -0.82 25.07
N LEU A 355 6.06 -0.30 26.16
CA LEU A 355 6.81 0.13 27.35
C LEU A 355 7.08 -1.01 28.34
N GLN A 356 6.37 -2.12 28.24
CA GLN A 356 6.56 -3.30 29.11
C GLN A 356 7.35 -4.44 28.45
N GLY A 357 7.66 -4.35 27.15
CA GLY A 357 8.37 -5.37 26.39
C GLY A 357 9.88 -5.12 26.14
N GLY A 358 10.44 -4.00 26.58
CA GLY A 358 11.77 -3.57 26.12
C GLY A 358 12.60 -2.79 27.13
N ILE A 359 12.90 -3.37 28.29
CA ILE A 359 14.10 -2.96 29.04
C ILE A 359 15.26 -3.81 28.51
N ASN A 360 15.92 -3.33 27.46
CA ASN A 360 17.38 -3.41 27.27
C ASN A 360 17.79 -2.58 26.05
N ASP A 361 18.40 -1.43 26.35
CA ASP A 361 19.36 -0.67 25.56
C ASP A 361 19.22 -0.62 24.03
N SER A 362 18.50 0.41 23.54
CA SER A 362 19.05 1.32 22.53
C SER A 362 18.11 2.52 22.32
N LYS A 363 18.70 3.72 22.29
CA LYS A 363 17.99 5.01 22.17
C LYS A 363 17.18 5.11 20.86
N PRO A 364 15.90 5.53 20.89
CA PRO A 364 15.18 5.93 19.69
C PRO A 364 15.38 7.42 19.37
N SER A 365 15.57 7.73 18.09
CA SER A 365 15.51 9.08 17.55
C SER A 365 14.06 9.53 17.46
N ALA A 366 13.69 10.53 18.24
CA ALA A 366 12.35 11.08 18.31
C ALA A 366 12.05 12.03 17.14
N PHE A 367 10.87 11.85 16.53
CA PHE A 367 10.07 12.93 15.96
C PHE A 367 8.61 12.70 16.34
N ILE A 368 8.32 12.91 17.63
CA ILE A 368 6.99 13.23 18.15
C ILE A 368 7.20 14.51 18.94
N SER A 369 6.43 15.56 18.64
CA SER A 369 6.62 16.84 19.33
C SER A 369 6.27 16.67 20.81
N LYS A 370 7.08 17.29 21.68
CA LYS A 370 6.89 17.24 23.14
C LYS A 370 5.55 17.83 23.60
N ASP A 371 4.89 18.60 22.74
CA ASP A 371 3.63 19.28 23.04
C ASP A 371 2.43 18.31 23.12
N THR A 372 2.50 17.16 22.44
CA THR A 372 1.42 16.15 22.48
C THR A 372 1.39 15.37 23.80
N LEU A 373 2.53 15.23 24.49
CA LEU A 373 2.64 14.51 25.76
C LEU A 373 2.19 15.34 26.97
N GLN A 374 2.42 16.67 26.96
CA GLN A 374 2.04 17.54 28.08
C GLN A 374 0.53 17.82 28.18
N ILE A 375 -0.22 17.68 27.08
CA ILE A 375 -1.68 17.89 27.08
C ILE A 375 -2.42 16.72 27.71
N LEU A 376 -1.86 15.50 27.65
CA LEU A 376 -2.49 14.30 28.20
C LEU A 376 -2.37 14.22 29.73
N GLU A 377 -1.22 14.60 30.31
CA GLU A 377 -1.01 14.60 31.77
C GLU A 377 -1.85 15.67 32.50
N ALA A 378 -2.14 16.81 31.86
CA ALA A 378 -2.93 17.89 32.47
C ALA A 378 -4.44 17.59 32.60
N SER A 379 -4.93 16.54 31.92
CA SER A 379 -6.36 16.19 31.94
C SER A 379 -6.73 15.17 33.04
N GLU A 380 -5.76 14.48 33.63
CA GLU A 380 -6.00 13.52 34.73
C GLU A 380 -5.99 14.15 36.13
N GLU A 381 -5.43 15.35 36.32
CA GLU A 381 -5.34 15.98 37.65
C GLU A 381 -6.57 16.81 38.08
N SER A 382 -7.66 16.85 37.29
CA SER A 382 -8.80 17.75 37.59
C SER A 382 -10.06 17.09 38.15
N GLU A 383 -10.11 15.77 38.37
CA GLU A 383 -11.33 15.08 38.84
C GLU A 383 -11.18 14.26 40.13
N ILE A 384 -10.45 14.74 41.16
CA ILE A 384 -10.65 14.24 42.53
C ILE A 384 -10.42 15.37 43.55
N SER A 385 -11.49 16.01 44.07
CA SER A 385 -11.57 16.48 45.48
C SER A 385 -12.86 17.24 45.85
N SER A 386 -13.66 16.62 46.72
CA SER A 386 -14.42 17.20 47.85
C SER A 386 -15.68 18.07 47.63
N GLY A 387 -16.85 17.46 47.96
CA GLY A 387 -17.45 17.58 49.29
C GLY A 387 -17.92 18.95 49.82
N ASN A 388 -19.26 19.11 49.86
CA ASN A 388 -20.06 19.80 50.88
C ASN A 388 -19.79 21.29 51.22
N ARG A 389 -20.76 22.16 50.88
CA ARG A 389 -21.29 23.18 51.80
C ARG A 389 -22.67 23.71 51.39
N LYS A 390 -23.65 23.53 52.29
CA LYS A 390 -24.98 24.16 52.30
C LYS A 390 -24.85 25.70 52.27
N ARG A 391 -25.57 26.38 51.37
CA ARG A 391 -26.04 27.76 51.56
C ARG A 391 -27.46 27.93 50.97
N LYS A 392 -28.38 28.42 51.81
CA LYS A 392 -29.74 28.84 51.44
C LYS A 392 -29.70 30.09 50.55
N PRO A 393 -30.59 30.25 49.56
CA PRO A 393 -30.84 31.55 48.94
C PRO A 393 -31.79 32.38 49.82
N LYS A 394 -31.38 33.62 50.14
CA LYS A 394 -32.26 34.70 50.59
C LYS A 394 -33.06 35.22 49.40
N GLY A 395 -34.34 35.49 49.64
CA GLY A 395 -35.30 35.92 48.63
C GLY A 395 -35.01 37.30 48.03
N PHE A 396 -35.62 37.53 46.88
CA PHE A 396 -35.83 38.84 46.30
C PHE A 396 -37.32 39.06 46.05
N ASP A 397 -37.80 40.14 46.68
CA ASP A 397 -39.16 40.66 46.68
C ASP A 397 -39.55 41.23 45.30
N TYR A 398 -40.73 40.85 44.80
CA TYR A 398 -41.40 41.55 43.71
C TYR A 398 -42.34 42.61 44.28
N LYS A 399 -41.96 43.89 44.20
CA LYS A 399 -42.92 45.01 44.38
C LYS A 399 -43.56 45.38 43.05
N LYS A 400 -44.83 44.98 42.90
CA LYS A 400 -45.83 45.64 42.06
C LYS A 400 -46.05 47.07 42.53
N LYS A 401 -46.10 48.04 41.61
CA LYS A 401 -47.02 49.18 41.70
C LYS A 401 -47.51 49.57 40.30
N SER A 402 -48.79 49.31 40.10
CA SER A 402 -49.67 49.99 39.17
C SER A 402 -50.11 51.33 39.77
N LYS A 403 -50.01 52.40 38.99
CA LYS A 403 -51.12 53.34 38.73
C LYS A 403 -50.79 54.11 37.47
#